data_AF-A0A3G8H4C9-F1
#
_entry.id   AF-A0A3G8H4C9-F1
#
_cell.length_a   1.000
_cell.length_b   1.000
_cell.length_c   1.000
_cell.angle_alpha   90.00
_cell.angle_beta   90.00
_cell.angle_gamma   90.00
#
_symmetry.space_group_name_H-M   'P 1'
#
loop_
_entity.id
_entity.type
_entity.pdbx_description
1 polymer ?
#
loop_
_entity_poly.entity_id
_entity_poly.type
_entity_poly.pdbx_seq_one_letter_code
_entity_poly.pdbx_strand_id
1 'polypeptide(L)'
;MPVKSYLLRPRGTLYWGGAGLDGDYLPITAKAFQQAGIAAINVGLTNTATKTVLGGGGMFVDALRAGLTIRYQDDGEWVITSGMDSEARQFNLIGYSYGSLLAAQTANYYANQGHTVDHLVLIGSPIDAVFLGNLRANKAIRKVVVIDLQEQGDPLYAGISQWEVVAAAPILAAQMSAGKGHGHFYYAHVTAELPERLDRLARRIAAEGVR
;
A
#
# COMPACT_ATOMS: atom_id res chain seq x y z
N MET A 1 -14.85 -35.44 9.67
CA MET A 1 -14.02 -35.33 8.45
C MET A 1 -13.33 -33.99 8.48
N PRO A 2 -12.01 -33.89 8.25
CA PRO A 2 -11.37 -32.57 8.19
C PRO A 2 -11.83 -31.87 6.92
N VAL A 3 -12.50 -30.73 7.09
CA VAL A 3 -12.87 -29.85 5.98
C VAL A 3 -11.58 -29.27 5.43
N LYS A 4 -11.13 -29.71 4.26
CA LYS A 4 -10.12 -29.00 3.48
C LYS A 4 -10.75 -27.65 3.11
N SER A 5 -10.47 -26.60 3.88
CA SER A 5 -10.75 -25.25 3.40
C SER A 5 -9.80 -25.01 2.24
N TYR A 6 -10.35 -24.96 1.03
CA TYR A 6 -9.65 -24.36 -0.09
C TYR A 6 -9.59 -22.87 0.24
N LEU A 7 -8.57 -22.44 0.98
CA LEU A 7 -8.18 -21.04 1.00
C LEU A 7 -7.92 -20.67 -0.46
N LEU A 8 -8.88 -19.94 -1.05
CA LEU A 8 -8.77 -19.34 -2.37
C LEU A 8 -7.37 -18.74 -2.44
N ARG A 9 -6.52 -19.24 -3.35
CA ARG A 9 -5.19 -18.64 -3.54
C ARG A 9 -5.47 -17.24 -4.06
N PRO A 10 -5.18 -16.18 -3.30
CA PRO A 10 -5.40 -14.83 -3.80
C PRO A 10 -4.52 -14.68 -5.05
N ARG A 11 -5.15 -14.29 -6.17
CA ARG A 11 -4.52 -14.02 -7.46
C ARG A 11 -5.00 -12.67 -7.99
N GLY A 12 -4.14 -11.99 -8.73
CA GLY A 12 -4.32 -10.63 -9.21
C GLY A 12 -3.46 -9.63 -8.44
N THR A 13 -3.68 -8.35 -8.74
CA THR A 13 -3.03 -7.23 -8.08
C THR A 13 -4.07 -6.46 -7.26
N LEU A 14 -3.80 -6.28 -5.97
CA LEU A 14 -4.64 -5.45 -5.10
C LEU A 14 -3.89 -4.16 -4.76
N TYR A 15 -4.56 -3.02 -4.94
CA TYR A 15 -4.00 -1.71 -4.64
C TYR A 15 -4.79 -0.99 -3.53
N TRP A 16 -4.09 -0.56 -2.48
CA TRP A 16 -4.65 0.33 -1.46
C TRP A 16 -4.07 1.74 -1.57
N GLY A 17 -4.96 2.73 -1.62
CA GLY A 17 -4.61 4.14 -1.52
C GLY A 17 -4.11 4.54 -0.13
N GLY A 18 -3.76 5.83 0.01
CA GLY A 18 -3.45 6.45 1.30
C GLY A 18 -4.67 6.61 2.22
N ALA A 19 -4.47 7.35 3.31
CA ALA A 19 -5.53 7.67 4.28
C ALA A 19 -6.76 8.27 3.57
N GLY A 20 -7.95 7.67 3.79
CA GLY A 20 -9.16 7.99 3.03
C GLY A 20 -9.26 7.14 1.75
N LEU A 21 -9.37 5.81 1.92
CA LEU A 21 -9.26 4.73 0.92
C LEU A 21 -10.23 4.78 -0.28
N ASP A 22 -10.91 5.90 -0.48
CA ASP A 22 -11.89 6.18 -1.55
C ASP A 22 -11.57 7.50 -2.28
N GLY A 23 -10.31 7.93 -2.32
CA GLY A 23 -9.92 9.19 -2.96
C GLY A 23 -10.15 9.21 -4.48
N ASP A 24 -10.50 10.38 -5.03
CA ASP A 24 -10.81 10.59 -6.45
C ASP A 24 -9.67 10.22 -7.42
N TYR A 25 -8.44 10.05 -6.92
CA TYR A 25 -7.29 9.61 -7.69
C TYR A 25 -7.31 8.10 -7.99
N LEU A 26 -8.05 7.29 -7.22
CA LEU A 26 -8.03 5.82 -7.33
C LEU A 26 -8.45 5.29 -8.71
N PRO A 27 -9.54 5.79 -9.34
CA PRO A 27 -9.90 5.37 -10.69
C PRO A 27 -8.83 5.73 -11.73
N ILE A 28 -8.17 6.88 -11.55
CA ILE A 28 -7.08 7.33 -12.44
C ILE A 28 -5.86 6.42 -12.29
N THR A 29 -5.51 6.06 -11.05
CA THR A 29 -4.42 5.14 -10.74
C THR A 29 -4.68 3.75 -11.31
N ALA A 30 -5.87 3.19 -11.10
CA ALA A 30 -6.25 1.89 -11.63
C ALA A 30 -6.14 1.87 -13.17
N LYS A 31 -6.64 2.92 -13.83
CA LYS A 31 -6.52 3.08 -15.28
C LYS A 31 -5.06 3.14 -15.74
N ALA A 32 -4.21 3.89 -15.05
CA ALA A 32 -2.77 3.96 -15.36
C ALA A 32 -2.08 2.58 -15.24
N PHE A 33 -2.40 1.83 -14.18
CA PHE A 33 -1.91 0.46 -14.01
C PHE A 33 -2.36 -0.48 -15.12
N GLN A 34 -3.64 -0.44 -15.50
CA GLN A 34 -4.16 -1.22 -16.64
C GLN A 34 -3.43 -0.87 -17.94
N GLN A 35 -3.21 0.42 -18.21
CA GLN A 35 -2.49 0.89 -19.40
C GLN A 35 -1.01 0.46 -19.41
N ALA A 36 -0.40 0.29 -18.25
CA ALA A 36 0.97 -0.24 -18.11
C ALA A 36 1.04 -1.78 -18.19
N GLY A 37 -0.10 -2.46 -18.39
CA GLY A 37 -0.16 -3.91 -18.51
C GLY A 37 -0.33 -4.66 -17.18
N ILE A 38 -0.74 -3.96 -16.12
CA ILE A 38 -1.16 -4.56 -14.84
C ILE A 38 -2.68 -4.76 -14.91
N ALA A 39 -3.10 -5.85 -15.54
CA ALA A 39 -4.47 -5.99 -16.04
C ALA A 39 -5.47 -6.40 -14.96
N ALA A 40 -5.08 -7.34 -14.08
CA ALA A 40 -5.93 -7.86 -13.01
C ALA A 40 -5.83 -7.00 -11.74
N ILE A 41 -5.99 -5.68 -11.89
CA ILE A 41 -5.91 -4.71 -10.80
C ILE A 41 -7.27 -4.47 -10.16
N ASN A 42 -7.33 -4.57 -8.83
CA ASN A 42 -8.48 -4.20 -8.02
C ASN A 42 -8.07 -3.15 -7.00
N VAL A 43 -8.97 -2.22 -6.69
CA VAL A 43 -8.79 -1.27 -5.60
C VAL A 43 -9.34 -1.90 -4.33
N GLY A 44 -8.48 -2.04 -3.31
CA GLY A 44 -8.83 -2.64 -2.03
C GLY A 44 -9.69 -1.70 -1.20
N LEU A 45 -11.00 -1.99 -1.14
CA LEU A 45 -11.95 -1.18 -0.37
C LEU A 45 -11.97 -1.53 1.13
N THR A 46 -11.45 -2.71 1.53
CA THR A 46 -11.42 -3.12 2.94
C THR A 46 -10.36 -4.18 3.23
N ASN A 47 -9.83 -4.16 4.46
CA ASN A 47 -9.30 -5.33 5.16
C ASN A 47 -9.97 -5.42 6.55
N THR A 48 -9.86 -6.56 7.24
CA THR A 48 -10.51 -6.75 8.55
C THR A 48 -10.13 -5.66 9.57
N ALA A 49 -8.91 -5.11 9.49
CA ALA A 49 -8.44 -4.06 10.39
C ALA A 49 -9.06 -2.67 10.15
N THR A 50 -9.44 -2.34 8.90
CA THR A 50 -10.06 -1.04 8.59
C THR A 50 -11.48 -0.91 9.13
N LYS A 51 -12.15 -2.01 9.48
CA LYS A 51 -13.46 -1.97 10.17
C LYS A 51 -13.38 -1.41 11.60
N THR A 52 -12.23 -1.46 12.25
CA THR A 52 -12.11 -1.15 13.69
C THR A 52 -11.44 0.19 13.98
N VAL A 53 -10.76 0.78 12.99
CA VAL A 53 -9.85 1.92 13.19
C VAL A 53 -10.47 3.28 12.84
N LEU A 54 -11.55 3.32 12.06
CA LEU A 54 -12.18 4.57 11.62
C LEU A 54 -13.30 5.01 12.58
N GLY A 55 -12.92 5.56 13.73
CA GLY A 55 -13.82 6.15 14.71
C GLY A 55 -13.65 7.67 14.87
N GLY A 56 -14.58 8.45 14.31
CA GLY A 56 -15.04 9.77 14.78
C GLY A 56 -14.08 10.97 14.89
N GLY A 57 -12.76 10.80 14.75
CA GLY A 57 -11.77 11.89 14.71
C GLY A 57 -11.48 12.37 13.28
N GLY A 58 -10.72 13.47 13.16
CA GLY A 58 -10.29 13.95 11.85
C GLY A 58 -9.48 12.88 11.12
N MET A 59 -9.98 12.44 9.96
CA MET A 59 -9.50 11.27 9.19
C MET A 59 -7.97 11.18 9.05
N PHE A 60 -7.26 12.31 8.93
CA PHE A 60 -5.80 12.35 8.84
C PHE A 60 -5.09 12.04 10.16
N VAL A 61 -5.58 12.56 11.29
CA VAL A 61 -4.98 12.32 12.61
C VAL A 61 -5.18 10.87 13.01
N ASP A 62 -6.35 10.32 12.72
CA ASP A 62 -6.65 8.92 12.97
C ASP A 62 -5.83 8.00 12.06
N ALA A 63 -5.63 8.36 10.79
CA ALA A 63 -4.79 7.59 9.89
C ALA A 63 -3.29 7.68 10.22
N LEU A 64 -2.79 8.84 10.66
CA LEU A 64 -1.42 8.97 11.17
C LEU A 64 -1.22 8.13 12.43
N ARG A 65 -2.16 8.22 13.39
CA ARG A 65 -2.11 7.40 14.62
C ARG A 65 -2.19 5.91 14.31
N ALA A 66 -3.11 5.50 13.44
CA ALA A 66 -3.21 4.12 12.99
C ALA A 66 -1.93 3.68 12.26
N GLY A 67 -1.38 4.54 11.40
CA GLY A 67 -0.12 4.29 10.71
C GLY A 67 1.06 4.14 11.67
N LEU A 68 1.09 4.88 12.78
CA LEU A 68 2.09 4.73 13.84
C LEU A 68 2.02 3.38 14.56
N THR A 69 0.87 2.70 14.54
CA THR A 69 0.72 1.36 15.13
C THR A 69 0.95 0.25 14.10
N ILE A 70 0.33 0.35 12.92
CA ILE A 70 0.34 -0.70 11.88
C ILE A 70 1.70 -0.80 11.17
N ARG A 71 2.58 0.20 11.32
CA ARG A 71 3.94 0.20 10.78
C ARG A 71 4.86 -0.87 11.35
N TYR A 72 4.49 -1.47 12.49
CA TYR A 72 5.21 -2.58 13.11
C TYR A 72 4.55 -3.90 12.71
N GLN A 73 5.34 -4.96 12.58
CA GLN A 73 4.80 -6.27 12.24
C GLN A 73 3.68 -6.68 13.21
N ASP A 74 2.57 -7.14 12.64
CA ASP A 74 1.47 -7.75 13.37
C ASP A 74 1.28 -9.19 12.88
N ASP A 75 0.94 -10.09 13.80
CA ASP A 75 0.64 -11.50 13.54
C ASP A 75 -0.87 -11.78 13.45
N GLY A 76 -1.69 -10.72 13.53
CA GLY A 76 -3.15 -10.78 13.38
C GLY A 76 -3.64 -11.22 11.99
N GLU A 77 -4.96 -11.40 11.86
CA GLU A 77 -5.58 -11.84 10.61
C GLU A 77 -5.80 -10.70 9.61
N TRP A 78 -4.96 -10.66 8.57
CA TRP A 78 -5.04 -9.70 7.47
C TRP A 78 -5.57 -10.37 6.21
N VAL A 79 -6.88 -10.62 6.17
CA VAL A 79 -7.54 -11.38 5.10
C VAL A 79 -8.12 -10.43 4.05
N ILE A 80 -7.94 -10.80 2.78
CA ILE A 80 -8.58 -10.14 1.65
C ILE A 80 -10.00 -10.70 1.50
N THR A 81 -11.00 -9.82 1.56
CA THR A 81 -12.42 -10.21 1.50
C THR A 81 -13.00 -10.18 0.08
N SER A 82 -12.35 -9.46 -0.85
CA SER A 82 -12.79 -9.29 -2.25
C SER A 82 -11.65 -8.72 -3.10
N GLY A 83 -11.84 -8.64 -4.43
CA GLY A 83 -10.86 -8.00 -5.33
C GLY A 83 -9.71 -8.90 -5.78
N MET A 84 -9.92 -10.22 -5.79
CA MET A 84 -8.98 -11.19 -6.33
C MET A 84 -9.61 -11.91 -7.54
N ASP A 85 -8.80 -12.12 -8.57
CA ASP A 85 -9.16 -12.74 -9.84
C ASP A 85 -8.50 -14.12 -9.92
N SER A 86 -9.29 -15.20 -9.91
CA SER A 86 -8.77 -16.57 -9.91
C SER A 86 -7.94 -16.93 -11.14
N GLU A 87 -8.12 -16.22 -12.25
CA GLU A 87 -7.44 -16.48 -13.52
C GLU A 87 -6.08 -15.79 -13.60
N ALA A 88 -5.80 -14.85 -12.70
CA ALA A 88 -4.53 -14.15 -12.68
C ALA A 88 -3.37 -15.06 -12.21
N ARG A 89 -2.20 -14.88 -12.84
CA ARG A 89 -1.02 -15.73 -12.58
C ARG A 89 -0.24 -15.31 -11.35
N GLN A 90 -0.21 -14.01 -11.08
CA GLN A 90 0.55 -13.42 -9.98
C GLN A 90 -0.35 -13.09 -8.80
N PHE A 91 0.21 -13.05 -7.60
CA PHE A 91 -0.38 -12.41 -6.43
C PHE A 91 0.46 -11.20 -6.04
N ASN A 92 -0.05 -10.01 -6.33
CA ASN A 92 0.66 -8.76 -6.10
C ASN A 92 -0.12 -7.86 -5.14
N LEU A 93 0.59 -7.19 -4.25
CA LEU A 93 0.04 -6.23 -3.30
C LEU A 93 0.76 -4.90 -3.47
N ILE A 94 0.01 -3.83 -3.72
CA ILE A 94 0.53 -2.48 -3.91
C ILE A 94 -0.15 -1.59 -2.88
N GLY A 95 0.61 -0.75 -2.20
CA GLY A 95 0.01 0.23 -1.31
C GLY A 95 0.76 1.55 -1.28
N TYR A 96 0.01 2.63 -1.09
CA TYR A 96 0.52 3.98 -0.98
C TYR A 96 0.24 4.56 0.41
N SER A 97 1.25 5.17 1.06
CA SER A 97 1.11 5.80 2.37
C SER A 97 0.51 4.81 3.38
N TYR A 98 -0.61 5.11 4.02
CA TYR A 98 -1.33 4.17 4.89
C TYR A 98 -1.64 2.82 4.23
N GLY A 99 -2.03 2.80 2.96
CA GLY A 99 -2.28 1.57 2.20
C GLY A 99 -1.06 0.69 2.02
N SER A 100 0.16 1.24 2.04
CA SER A 100 1.39 0.43 1.97
C SER A 100 1.56 -0.41 3.23
N LEU A 101 1.14 0.09 4.40
CA LEU A 101 1.15 -0.66 5.64
C LEU A 101 0.13 -1.79 5.61
N LEU A 102 -1.07 -1.55 5.05
CA LEU A 102 -2.06 -2.61 4.84
C LEU A 102 -1.53 -3.70 3.89
N ALA A 103 -0.89 -3.30 2.80
CA ALA A 103 -0.27 -4.22 1.85
C ALA A 103 0.85 -5.04 2.52
N ALA A 104 1.68 -4.41 3.34
CA ALA A 104 2.76 -5.07 4.08
C ALA A 104 2.24 -6.12 5.07
N GLN A 105 1.23 -5.76 5.89
CA GLN A 105 0.62 -6.70 6.83
C GLN A 105 -0.07 -7.86 6.14
N THR A 106 -0.81 -7.57 5.06
CA THR A 106 -1.47 -8.59 4.24
C THR A 106 -0.44 -9.53 3.62
N ALA A 107 0.66 -9.00 3.07
CA ALA A 107 1.74 -9.81 2.51
C ALA A 107 2.36 -10.72 3.58
N ASN A 108 2.66 -10.17 4.76
CA ASN A 108 3.22 -10.94 5.87
C ASN A 108 2.29 -12.09 6.27
N TYR A 109 1.00 -11.81 6.47
CA TYR A 109 0.01 -12.80 6.83
C TYR A 109 -0.06 -13.94 5.81
N TYR A 110 -0.30 -13.63 4.53
CA TYR A 110 -0.41 -14.66 3.48
C TYR A 110 0.89 -15.44 3.28
N ALA A 111 2.05 -14.77 3.34
CA ALA A 111 3.36 -15.41 3.27
C ALA A 111 3.57 -16.43 4.40
N ASN A 112 3.19 -16.07 5.63
CA ASN A 112 3.28 -16.95 6.80
C ASN A 112 2.27 -18.11 6.76
N GLN A 113 1.17 -17.95 6.03
CA GLN A 113 0.22 -19.04 5.72
C GLN A 113 0.68 -19.92 4.53
N GLY A 114 1.88 -19.70 4.00
CA GLY A 114 2.45 -20.50 2.93
C GLY A 114 2.02 -20.10 1.51
N HIS A 115 1.34 -18.97 1.36
CA HIS A 115 1.03 -18.42 0.03
C HIS A 115 2.22 -17.64 -0.52
N THR A 116 2.48 -17.79 -1.82
CA THR A 116 3.49 -16.97 -2.50
C THR A 116 2.92 -15.60 -2.86
N VAL A 117 3.53 -14.54 -2.36
CA VAL A 117 3.34 -13.16 -2.81
C VAL A 117 4.40 -12.87 -3.87
N ASP A 118 3.99 -12.65 -5.11
CA ASP A 118 4.92 -12.40 -6.22
C ASP A 118 5.57 -11.02 -6.07
N HIS A 119 4.78 -9.99 -5.76
CA HIS A 119 5.30 -8.63 -5.53
C HIS A 119 4.57 -7.95 -4.38
N LEU A 120 5.34 -7.33 -3.48
CA LEU A 120 4.88 -6.33 -2.53
C LEU A 120 5.48 -4.98 -2.92
N VAL A 121 4.64 -3.99 -3.23
CA VAL A 121 5.07 -2.64 -3.63
C VAL A 121 4.64 -1.62 -2.58
N LEU A 122 5.61 -0.91 -2.02
CA LEU A 122 5.45 0.05 -0.92
C LEU A 122 5.79 1.46 -1.40
N ILE A 123 4.78 2.32 -1.58
CA ILE A 123 4.95 3.68 -2.10
C ILE A 123 4.78 4.69 -0.97
N GLY A 124 5.76 5.57 -0.75
CA GLY A 124 5.72 6.57 0.33
C GLY A 124 5.43 5.93 1.69
N SER A 125 6.05 4.79 1.97
CA SER A 125 5.63 3.90 3.05
C SER A 125 6.33 4.22 4.36
N PRO A 126 5.61 4.60 5.44
CA PRO A 126 6.23 4.86 6.75
C PRO A 126 6.46 3.57 7.56
N ILE A 127 6.80 2.47 6.89
CA ILE A 127 7.03 1.16 7.52
C ILE A 127 8.29 1.19 8.37
N ASP A 128 8.29 0.50 9.50
CA ASP A 128 9.49 0.33 10.34
C ASP A 128 10.58 -0.53 9.65
N ALA A 129 11.84 -0.28 10.03
CA ALA A 129 13.01 -0.93 9.43
C ALA A 129 13.06 -2.44 9.74
N VAL A 130 12.67 -2.85 10.95
CA VAL A 130 12.63 -4.27 11.33
C VAL A 130 11.54 -4.98 10.53
N PHE A 131 10.34 -4.40 10.46
CA PHE A 131 9.27 -5.02 9.70
C PHE A 131 9.60 -5.12 8.19
N LEU A 132 10.17 -4.05 7.61
CA LEU A 132 10.67 -4.09 6.24
C LEU A 132 11.74 -5.17 6.02
N GLY A 133 12.65 -5.33 6.98
CA GLY A 133 13.66 -6.38 6.98
C GLY A 133 13.04 -7.78 6.96
N ASN A 134 12.03 -8.01 7.80
CA ASN A 134 11.32 -9.29 7.87
C ASN A 134 10.59 -9.63 6.56
N LEU A 135 9.92 -8.65 5.94
CA LEU A 135 9.25 -8.83 4.65
C LEU A 135 10.23 -9.20 3.54
N ARG A 136 11.41 -8.56 3.51
CA ARG A 136 12.47 -8.86 2.53
C ARG A 136 13.12 -10.22 2.77
N ALA A 137 13.20 -10.67 4.02
CA ALA A 137 13.77 -11.96 4.38
C ALA A 137 12.81 -13.14 4.15
N ASN A 138 11.51 -12.88 4.05
CA ASN A 138 10.49 -13.91 3.88
C ASN A 138 10.51 -14.50 2.46
N LYS A 139 10.93 -15.76 2.33
CA LYS A 139 11.07 -16.45 1.03
C LYS A 139 9.75 -16.64 0.26
N ALA A 140 8.61 -16.55 0.94
CA ALA A 140 7.31 -16.60 0.29
C ALA A 140 6.92 -15.25 -0.35
N ILE A 141 7.61 -14.16 -0.02
CA ILE A 141 7.51 -12.86 -0.69
C ILE A 141 8.67 -12.77 -1.69
N ARG A 142 8.39 -12.96 -2.98
CA ARG A 142 9.44 -13.06 -4.00
C ARG A 142 10.18 -11.74 -4.23
N LYS A 143 9.48 -10.61 -4.13
CA LYS A 143 10.06 -9.29 -4.36
C LYS A 143 9.35 -8.21 -3.55
N VAL A 144 10.12 -7.42 -2.81
CA VAL A 144 9.66 -6.21 -2.14
C VAL A 144 10.23 -4.99 -2.87
N VAL A 145 9.36 -4.19 -3.46
CA VAL A 145 9.69 -2.95 -4.17
C VAL A 145 9.36 -1.76 -3.27
N VAL A 146 10.34 -0.90 -3.02
CA VAL A 146 10.16 0.33 -2.26
C VAL A 146 10.27 1.52 -3.21
N ILE A 147 9.29 2.41 -3.13
CA ILE A 147 9.22 3.66 -3.90
C ILE A 147 9.07 4.81 -2.90
N ASP A 148 10.18 5.30 -2.38
CA ASP A 148 10.21 6.49 -1.54
C ASP A 148 10.03 7.76 -2.39
N LEU A 149 9.41 8.79 -1.81
CA LEU A 149 9.03 10.02 -2.50
C LEU A 149 9.85 11.23 -2.02
N GLN A 150 11.06 10.99 -1.51
CA GLN A 150 11.93 12.03 -0.95
C GLN A 150 12.29 13.10 -1.99
N GLU A 151 12.47 12.71 -3.26
CA GLU A 151 12.69 13.66 -4.36
C GLU A 151 11.50 14.58 -4.62
N GLN A 152 10.29 14.17 -4.22
CA GLN A 152 9.08 14.99 -4.28
C GLN A 152 8.87 15.81 -3.01
N GLY A 153 9.76 15.67 -2.01
CA GLY A 153 9.71 16.35 -0.72
C GLY A 153 8.99 15.57 0.38
N ASP A 154 8.72 14.28 0.21
CA ASP A 154 8.10 13.46 1.25
C ASP A 154 9.08 13.24 2.41
N PRO A 155 8.74 13.64 3.66
CA PRO A 155 9.58 13.35 4.81
C PRO A 155 9.48 11.89 5.26
N LEU A 156 8.49 11.12 4.77
CA LEU A 156 8.31 9.71 5.09
C LEU A 156 9.05 8.82 4.08
N TYR A 157 9.65 7.73 4.58
CA TYR A 157 10.34 6.74 3.77
C TYR A 157 10.32 5.36 4.45
N ALA A 158 10.57 4.30 3.68
CA ALA A 158 10.54 2.95 4.22
C ALA A 158 11.77 2.69 5.13
N GLY A 159 11.52 2.22 6.34
CA GLY A 159 12.55 2.06 7.37
C GLY A 159 12.79 3.31 8.22
N ILE A 160 11.95 4.34 8.07
CA ILE A 160 11.95 5.54 8.91
C ILE A 160 11.80 5.16 10.40
N SER A 161 12.41 5.90 11.31
CA SER A 161 12.20 5.67 12.74
C SER A 161 10.89 6.28 13.25
N GLN A 162 10.46 5.90 14.45
CA GLN A 162 9.29 6.53 15.08
C GLN A 162 9.50 8.03 15.33
N TRP A 163 10.70 8.44 15.76
CA TRP A 163 10.98 9.84 16.05
C TRP A 163 10.93 10.70 14.78
N GLU A 164 11.40 10.17 13.65
CA GLU A 164 11.36 10.86 12.36
C GLU A 164 9.94 11.05 11.87
N VAL A 165 9.05 10.08 12.10
CA VAL A 165 7.63 10.24 11.75
C VAL A 165 6.95 11.31 12.60
N VAL A 166 7.28 11.39 13.88
CA VAL A 166 6.77 12.47 14.74
C VAL A 166 7.30 13.82 14.27
N ALA A 167 8.59 13.92 13.94
CA ALA A 167 9.21 15.14 13.43
C ALA A 167 8.66 15.55 12.06
N ALA A 168 8.20 14.60 11.25
CA ALA A 168 7.59 14.84 9.95
C ALA A 168 6.18 15.46 10.04
N ALA A 169 5.48 15.32 11.17
CA ALA A 169 4.06 15.68 11.29
C ALA A 169 3.73 17.14 10.87
N PRO A 170 4.49 18.18 11.26
CA PRO A 170 4.23 19.55 10.83
C PRO A 170 4.40 19.74 9.31
N ILE A 171 5.40 19.08 8.72
CA ILE A 171 5.66 19.12 7.28
C ILE A 171 4.50 18.47 6.52
N LEU A 172 4.04 17.31 6.98
CA LEU A 172 2.90 16.61 6.39
C LEU A 172 1.62 17.45 6.46
N ALA A 173 1.36 18.10 7.61
CA ALA A 173 0.21 18.99 7.74
C ALA A 173 0.27 20.18 6.75
N ALA A 174 1.45 20.78 6.59
CA ALA A 174 1.65 21.87 5.63
C ALA A 174 1.47 21.41 4.17
N GLN A 175 2.03 20.24 3.80
CA GLN A 175 1.90 19.66 2.46
C GLN A 175 0.44 19.33 2.12
N MET A 176 -0.30 18.81 3.09
CA MET A 176 -1.73 18.52 2.94
C MET A 176 -2.53 19.81 2.74
N SER A 177 -2.34 20.80 3.61
CA SER A 177 -3.08 22.06 3.54
C SER A 177 -2.78 22.87 2.27
N ALA A 178 -1.59 22.69 1.68
CA ALA A 178 -1.24 23.35 0.43
C ALA A 178 -2.02 22.78 -0.77
N GLY A 179 -2.46 21.52 -0.72
CA GLY A 179 -3.29 20.89 -1.76
C GLY A 179 -2.65 20.77 -3.15
N LYS A 180 -1.33 20.94 -3.28
CA LYS A 180 -0.63 21.03 -4.58
C LYS A 180 -0.18 19.69 -5.15
N GLY A 181 -0.49 18.58 -4.49
CA GLY A 181 0.03 17.26 -4.86
C GLY A 181 1.56 17.21 -4.85
N HIS A 182 2.19 17.47 -3.71
CA HIS A 182 3.64 17.37 -3.54
C HIS A 182 3.99 16.66 -2.23
N GLY A 183 5.26 16.33 -2.06
CA GLY A 183 5.75 15.58 -0.91
C GLY A 183 5.00 14.27 -0.74
N HIS A 184 4.54 14.03 0.49
CA HIS A 184 3.83 12.80 0.80
C HIS A 184 2.55 12.62 0.00
N PHE A 185 1.92 13.71 -0.44
CA PHE A 185 0.64 13.71 -1.14
C PHE A 185 0.78 13.79 -2.67
N TYR A 186 1.95 13.48 -3.22
CA TYR A 186 2.28 13.63 -4.63
C TYR A 186 1.31 12.91 -5.60
N TYR A 187 0.74 11.78 -5.17
CA TYR A 187 -0.25 11.01 -5.93
C TYR A 187 -1.68 11.12 -5.36
N ALA A 188 -1.88 11.81 -4.23
CA ALA A 188 -3.16 11.84 -3.52
C ALA A 188 -4.10 12.96 -4.02
N HIS A 189 -3.56 14.05 -4.57
CA HIS A 189 -4.35 15.18 -5.05
C HIS A 189 -4.55 15.10 -6.56
N VAL A 190 -5.80 15.26 -7.00
CA VAL A 190 -6.13 15.34 -8.42
C VAL A 190 -5.71 16.70 -8.97
N THR A 191 -4.48 16.76 -9.49
CA THR A 191 -3.95 17.92 -10.23
C THR A 191 -3.92 17.62 -11.72
N ALA A 192 -3.64 18.64 -12.54
CA ALA A 192 -3.50 18.47 -13.99
C ALA A 192 -2.36 17.50 -14.37
N GLU A 193 -1.31 17.44 -13.56
CA GLU A 193 -0.13 16.60 -13.79
C GLU A 193 -0.30 15.17 -13.27
N LEU A 194 -1.32 14.90 -12.44
CA LEU A 194 -1.51 13.59 -11.81
C LEU A 194 -1.53 12.42 -12.82
N PRO A 195 -2.25 12.49 -13.96
CA PRO A 195 -2.26 11.39 -14.93
C PRO A 195 -0.86 11.02 -15.44
N GLU A 196 -0.03 12.01 -15.73
CA GLU A 196 1.34 11.79 -16.22
C GLU A 196 2.25 11.19 -15.14
N ARG A 197 2.08 11.64 -13.88
CA ARG A 197 2.78 11.09 -12.72
C ARG A 197 2.42 9.62 -12.50
N LEU A 198 1.13 9.29 -12.61
CA LEU A 198 0.62 7.94 -12.43
C LEU A 198 1.05 7.02 -13.59
N ASP A 199 1.11 7.49 -14.83
CA ASP A 199 1.65 6.69 -15.95
C ASP A 199 3.14 6.34 -15.71
N ARG A 200 3.96 7.31 -15.27
CA ARG A 200 5.35 7.03 -14.88
C ARG A 200 5.46 6.02 -13.73
N LEU A 201 4.66 6.19 -12.69
CA LEU A 201 4.61 5.25 -11.56
C LEU A 201 4.22 3.85 -12.04
N ALA A 202 3.17 3.74 -12.85
CA ALA A 202 2.66 2.50 -13.40
C ALA A 202 3.72 1.76 -14.23
N ARG A 203 4.40 2.48 -15.14
CA ARG A 203 5.50 1.92 -15.95
C ARG A 203 6.66 1.46 -15.09
N ARG A 204 7.04 2.22 -14.06
CA ARG A 204 8.08 1.81 -13.10
C ARG A 204 7.70 0.51 -12.40
N ILE A 205 6.47 0.40 -11.89
CA ILE A 205 5.99 -0.81 -11.22
C ILE A 205 5.91 -2.00 -12.18
N ALA A 206 5.43 -1.80 -13.41
CA ALA A 206 5.43 -2.83 -14.43
C ALA A 206 6.87 -3.27 -14.80
N ALA A 207 7.83 -2.37 -14.85
CA ALA A 207 9.24 -2.72 -15.09
C ALA A 207 9.82 -3.65 -14.01
N GLU A 208 9.26 -3.63 -12.79
CA GLU A 208 9.65 -4.55 -11.72
C GLU A 208 9.14 -5.98 -11.90
N GLY A 209 8.22 -6.22 -12.85
CA GLY A 209 7.66 -7.53 -13.18
C GLY A 209 6.18 -7.73 -12.80
N VAL A 210 5.52 -6.69 -12.28
CA VAL A 210 4.10 -6.72 -11.91
C VAL A 210 3.22 -6.73 -13.16
N ARG A 211 2.23 -7.63 -13.23
CA ARG A 211 1.29 -7.83 -14.36
C ARG A 211 -0.13 -8.10 -13.86
#